data_AF-A0A2W2CK13-F1
#
_entry.id   AF-A0A2W2CK13-F1
#
_cell.length_a   1.000
_cell.length_b   1.000
_cell.length_c   1.000
_cell.angle_alpha   90.00
_cell.angle_beta   90.00
_cell.angle_gamma   90.00
#
_symmetry.space_group_name_H-M   'P 1'
#
loop_
_entity.id
_entity.type
_entity.pdbx_description
1 polymer ?
#
loop_
_entity_poly.entity_id
_entity_poly.type
_entity_poly.pdbx_seq_one_letter_code
_entity_poly.pdbx_strand_id
1 'polypeptide(L)'
;STDPQHLLGHLASQPVAAPFKVDLSKPTDLVEAMFGPGAKIVHPCDAFARRAGCADWASAVQAMKAGKVLVAQGPKVGKSMMDLMMFIEQVRSEGLHSYADDLGRIWLGLKENFPQSVLDRQEQEQHLRDLLIGR
;
A
#
# COMPACT_ATOMS: atom_id res chain seq x y z
N SER A 1 59.01 -32.52 -27.89
CA SER A 1 58.40 -33.61 -27.11
C SER A 1 57.95 -32.99 -25.81
N THR A 2 56.67 -32.65 -25.72
CA THR A 2 56.15 -31.74 -24.69
C THR A 2 55.06 -32.49 -23.92
N ASP A 3 55.28 -32.63 -22.63
CA ASP A 3 54.56 -33.44 -21.66
C ASP A 3 53.11 -32.95 -21.45
N PRO A 4 52.07 -33.79 -21.61
CA PRO A 4 50.67 -33.39 -21.45
C PRO A 4 50.15 -33.65 -20.03
N GLN A 5 50.76 -33.07 -19.00
CA GLN A 5 50.27 -33.19 -17.61
C GLN A 5 49.89 -31.88 -16.91
N HIS A 6 49.85 -30.74 -17.60
CA HIS A 6 49.60 -29.44 -16.94
C HIS A 6 48.19 -28.84 -17.10
N LEU A 7 47.17 -29.64 -17.42
CA LEU A 7 45.80 -29.14 -17.63
C LEU A 7 44.74 -29.85 -16.77
N LEU A 8 44.95 -29.93 -15.45
CA LEU A 8 43.91 -30.41 -14.52
C LEU A 8 44.03 -29.73 -13.14
N GLY A 9 44.19 -28.40 -13.12
CA GLY A 9 44.41 -27.64 -11.88
C GLY A 9 43.48 -26.46 -11.60
N HIS A 10 42.51 -26.14 -12.46
CA HIS A 10 41.85 -24.82 -12.41
C HIS A 10 40.31 -24.81 -12.43
N LEU A 11 39.62 -25.85 -11.94
CA LEU A 11 38.16 -25.86 -11.89
C LEU A 11 37.51 -26.41 -10.61
N ALA A 12 38.12 -26.23 -9.43
CA ALA A 12 37.47 -26.67 -8.19
C ALA A 12 37.68 -25.75 -6.99
N SER A 13 37.63 -24.44 -7.20
CA SER A 13 37.60 -23.46 -6.10
C SER A 13 36.53 -22.40 -6.34
N GLN A 14 35.31 -22.84 -6.61
CA GLN A 14 34.15 -22.04 -6.25
C GLN A 14 33.70 -22.52 -4.87
N PRO A 15 33.63 -21.65 -3.85
CA PRO A 15 32.98 -22.02 -2.61
C PRO A 15 31.53 -22.33 -2.96
N VAL A 16 31.16 -23.60 -2.82
CA VAL A 16 29.76 -24.05 -2.88
C VAL A 16 29.02 -23.18 -1.87
N ALA A 17 28.12 -22.33 -2.37
CA ALA A 17 27.28 -21.50 -1.52
C ALA A 17 26.67 -22.41 -0.46
N ALA A 18 26.99 -22.14 0.82
CA ALA A 18 26.44 -22.92 1.90
C ALA A 18 24.90 -22.91 1.76
N PRO A 19 24.22 -24.06 1.93
CA PRO A 19 22.77 -24.08 1.92
C PRO A 19 22.28 -23.06 2.95
N PHE A 20 21.37 -22.17 2.54
CA PHE A 20 20.76 -21.20 3.43
C PHE A 20 20.11 -21.98 4.59
N LYS A 21 20.75 -21.97 5.76
CA LYS A 21 20.19 -22.59 6.96
C LYS A 21 19.17 -21.62 7.50
N VAL A 22 17.89 -21.80 7.15
CA VAL A 22 16.81 -21.11 7.85
C VAL A 22 16.73 -21.71 9.24
N ASP A 23 17.13 -20.93 10.22
CA ASP A 23 16.93 -21.25 11.62
C ASP A 23 15.46 -21.02 11.97
N LEU A 24 14.64 -22.08 11.81
CA LEU A 24 13.21 -22.09 12.15
C LEU A 24 12.94 -21.91 13.65
N SER A 25 13.98 -21.94 14.50
CA SER A 25 13.84 -21.80 15.96
C SER A 25 13.81 -20.34 16.43
N LYS A 26 14.13 -19.39 15.54
CA LYS A 26 14.01 -17.96 15.79
C LYS A 26 12.90 -17.43 14.91
N PRO A 27 11.84 -16.80 15.46
CA PRO A 27 10.98 -15.93 14.67
C PRO A 27 11.83 -14.73 14.28
N THR A 28 12.69 -14.92 13.29
CA THR A 28 13.30 -13.83 12.55
C THR A 28 12.09 -13.20 11.89
N ASP A 29 11.65 -12.07 12.44
CA ASP A 29 10.45 -11.38 11.99
C ASP A 29 10.58 -11.27 10.47
N LEU A 30 9.73 -12.01 9.73
CA LEU A 30 9.82 -12.14 8.28
C LEU A 30 9.87 -10.73 7.64
N VAL A 31 9.22 -9.78 8.32
CA VAL A 31 9.23 -8.37 8.04
C VAL A 31 10.63 -7.77 8.13
N GLU A 32 11.38 -8.02 9.21
CA GLU A 32 12.75 -7.53 9.35
C GLU A 32 13.71 -8.17 8.35
N ALA A 33 13.52 -9.46 8.04
CA ALA A 33 14.31 -10.15 7.03
C ALA A 33 14.06 -9.63 5.61
N MET A 34 12.82 -9.24 5.28
CA MET A 34 12.45 -8.76 3.95
C MET A 34 12.62 -7.24 3.77
N PHE A 35 12.45 -6.47 4.85
CA PHE A 35 12.36 -5.00 4.79
C PHE A 35 13.38 -4.28 5.69
N GLY A 36 14.22 -5.03 6.42
CA GLY A 36 15.27 -4.51 7.29
C GLY A 36 14.85 -4.37 8.76
N PRO A 37 15.83 -4.29 9.69
CA PRO A 37 15.56 -4.22 11.13
C PRO A 37 14.64 -3.04 11.49
N GLY A 38 13.63 -3.28 12.33
CA GLY A 38 12.66 -2.26 12.74
C GLY A 38 11.59 -1.89 11.71
N ALA A 39 11.51 -2.61 10.58
CA ALA A 39 10.42 -2.42 9.62
C ALA A 39 9.08 -2.79 10.26
N LYS A 40 8.10 -1.88 10.16
CA LYS A 40 6.73 -2.10 10.63
C LYS A 40 5.80 -2.14 9.43
N ILE A 41 5.07 -3.25 9.27
CA ILE A 41 3.94 -3.31 8.36
C ILE A 41 2.81 -2.49 8.99
N VAL A 42 2.39 -1.43 8.31
CA VAL A 42 1.27 -0.59 8.74
C VAL A 42 0.18 -0.73 7.70
N HIS A 43 -1.03 -1.10 8.14
CA HIS A 43 -2.19 -1.17 7.25
C HIS A 43 -2.47 0.20 6.62
N PRO A 44 -2.79 0.29 5.32
CA PRO A 44 -2.96 1.57 4.63
C PRO A 44 -4.05 2.45 5.26
N CYS A 45 -5.09 1.85 5.83
CA CYS A 45 -6.15 2.59 6.53
C CYS A 45 -5.67 3.25 7.83
N ASP A 46 -4.85 2.55 8.62
CA ASP A 46 -4.24 3.14 9.83
C ASP A 46 -3.24 4.24 9.47
N ALA A 47 -2.48 4.05 8.39
CA ALA A 47 -1.57 5.06 7.89
C ALA A 47 -2.34 6.32 7.43
N PHE A 48 -3.49 6.16 6.76
CA PHE A 48 -4.38 7.28 6.42
C PHE A 48 -4.93 7.97 7.67
N ALA A 49 -5.48 7.20 8.62
CA ALA A 49 -6.07 7.72 9.85
C ALA A 49 -5.10 8.60 10.62
N ARG A 50 -3.85 8.14 10.78
CA ARG A 50 -2.78 8.93 11.43
C ARG A 50 -2.45 10.22 10.69
N ARG A 51 -2.39 10.17 9.36
CA ARG A 51 -2.18 11.38 8.53
C ARG A 51 -3.36 12.36 8.64
N ALA A 52 -4.56 11.86 8.88
CA ALA A 52 -5.77 12.66 9.10
C ALA A 52 -5.92 13.16 10.56
N GLY A 53 -4.97 12.84 11.45
CA GLY A 53 -4.98 13.26 12.85
C GLY A 53 -5.77 12.35 13.80
N CYS A 54 -6.12 11.13 13.38
CA CYS A 54 -6.74 10.11 14.22
C CYS A 54 -5.71 9.11 14.77
N ALA A 55 -5.99 8.49 15.91
CA ALA A 55 -5.08 7.51 16.52
C ALA A 55 -4.94 6.22 15.67
N ASP A 56 -6.07 5.74 15.15
CA ASP A 56 -6.22 4.52 14.38
C ASP A 56 -7.42 4.61 13.42
N TRP A 57 -7.59 3.58 12.57
CA TRP A 57 -8.69 3.51 11.62
C TRP A 57 -10.06 3.50 12.29
N ALA A 58 -10.23 2.77 13.39
CA ALA A 58 -11.51 2.68 14.10
C ALA A 58 -12.00 4.05 14.59
N SER A 59 -11.09 4.85 15.16
CA SER A 59 -11.36 6.23 15.58
C SER A 59 -11.71 7.13 14.40
N ALA A 60 -11.03 6.96 13.26
CA ALA A 60 -11.34 7.69 12.04
C ALA A 60 -12.75 7.35 11.52
N VAL A 61 -13.12 6.07 11.50
CA VAL A 61 -14.47 5.62 11.11
C VAL A 61 -15.54 6.20 12.01
N GLN A 62 -15.33 6.21 13.33
CA GLN A 62 -16.27 6.84 14.26
C GLN A 62 -16.43 8.34 13.98
N ALA A 63 -15.32 9.05 13.78
CA ALA A 63 -15.35 10.47 13.42
C ALA A 63 -16.12 10.73 12.12
N MET A 64 -15.92 9.89 11.10
CA MET A 64 -16.60 9.98 9.81
C MET A 64 -18.10 9.68 9.91
N LYS A 65 -18.46 8.63 10.65
CA LYS A 65 -19.87 8.29 10.94
C LYS A 65 -20.57 9.35 11.80
N ALA A 66 -19.81 10.13 12.58
CA ALA A 66 -20.30 11.25 13.38
C ALA A 66 -20.43 12.57 12.60
N GLY A 67 -20.18 12.59 11.27
CA GLY A 67 -20.38 13.78 10.45
C GLY A 67 -19.12 14.42 9.89
N LYS A 68 -17.92 13.95 10.28
CA LYS A 68 -16.67 14.56 9.79
C LYS A 68 -16.30 14.03 8.41
N VAL A 69 -15.75 14.90 7.58
CA VAL A 69 -15.02 14.50 6.37
C VAL A 69 -13.53 14.62 6.67
N LEU A 70 -12.84 13.49 6.64
CA LEU A 70 -11.39 13.41 6.89
C LEU A 70 -10.65 13.53 5.57
N VAL A 71 -9.56 14.29 5.58
CA VAL A 71 -8.75 14.55 4.38
C VAL A 71 -7.29 14.27 4.71
N ALA A 72 -6.66 13.36 3.96
CA ALA A 72 -5.24 13.08 4.08
C ALA A 72 -4.67 12.54 2.77
N GLN A 73 -3.34 12.47 2.69
CA GLN A 73 -2.68 11.84 1.55
C GLN A 73 -3.06 10.36 1.45
N GLY A 74 -3.47 9.92 0.26
CA GLY A 74 -3.86 8.53 -0.01
C GLY A 74 -2.65 7.58 -0.09
N PRO A 75 -2.90 6.26 -0.21
CA PRO A 75 -1.85 5.30 -0.58
C PRO A 75 -1.19 5.69 -1.91
N LYS A 76 0.15 5.59 -1.98
CA LYS A 76 0.89 5.93 -3.21
C LYS A 76 0.68 4.85 -4.27
N VAL A 77 0.06 5.23 -5.40
CA VAL A 77 -0.31 4.33 -6.51
C VAL A 77 0.89 3.61 -7.16
N GLY A 78 2.14 4.01 -6.90
CA GLY A 78 3.34 3.38 -7.48
C GLY A 78 4.10 2.39 -6.57
N LYS A 79 3.82 2.33 -5.27
CA LYS A 79 4.55 1.43 -4.34
C LYS A 79 3.84 0.10 -4.09
N SER A 80 2.52 0.10 -4.08
CA SER A 80 1.72 -1.11 -3.88
C SER A 80 0.30 -0.86 -4.37
N MET A 81 -0.04 -1.36 -5.57
CA MET A 81 -1.43 -1.37 -6.05
C MET A 81 -2.33 -2.13 -5.08
N MET A 82 -1.78 -3.16 -4.41
CA MET A 82 -2.47 -3.92 -3.37
C MET A 82 -2.91 -3.03 -2.21
N ASP A 83 -2.04 -2.12 -1.72
CA ASP A 83 -2.39 -1.21 -0.62
C ASP A 83 -3.55 -0.29 -0.99
N LEU A 84 -3.59 0.17 -2.24
CA LEU A 84 -4.69 0.99 -2.73
C LEU A 84 -5.98 0.18 -2.81
N MET A 85 -5.93 -1.04 -3.36
CA MET A 85 -7.11 -1.91 -3.45
C MET A 85 -7.68 -2.22 -2.06
N MET A 86 -6.84 -2.68 -1.12
CA MET A 86 -7.23 -2.96 0.26
C MET A 86 -7.84 -1.73 0.93
N PHE A 87 -7.24 -0.56 0.72
CA PHE A 87 -7.74 0.70 1.26
C PHE A 87 -9.15 1.02 0.73
N ILE A 88 -9.36 0.95 -0.59
CA ILE A 88 -10.66 1.24 -1.21
C ILE A 88 -11.72 0.21 -0.80
N GLU A 89 -11.36 -1.08 -0.73
CA GLU A 89 -12.28 -2.13 -0.28
C GLU A 89 -12.72 -1.91 1.17
N GLN A 90 -11.79 -1.57 2.07
CA GLN A 90 -12.12 -1.27 3.47
C GLN A 90 -12.99 -0.02 3.59
N VAL A 91 -12.72 1.04 2.82
CA VAL A 91 -13.56 2.25 2.81
C VAL A 91 -15.00 1.90 2.40
N ARG A 92 -15.16 1.06 1.37
CA ARG A 92 -16.48 0.62 0.90
C ARG A 92 -17.19 -0.28 1.92
N SER A 93 -16.48 -1.18 2.59
CA SER A 93 -17.07 -2.06 3.59
C SER A 93 -17.58 -1.30 4.83
N GLU A 94 -16.97 -0.16 5.13
CA GLU A 94 -17.43 0.75 6.19
C GLU A 94 -18.61 1.64 5.79
N GLY A 95 -19.07 1.56 4.53
CA GLY A 95 -20.16 2.39 4.00
C GLY A 95 -19.76 3.84 3.76
N LEU A 96 -18.46 4.11 3.59
CA LEU A 96 -17.94 5.46 3.43
C LEU A 96 -17.86 5.86 1.95
N HIS A 97 -18.09 7.14 1.69
CA HIS A 97 -17.85 7.77 0.41
C HIS A 97 -16.38 8.24 0.33
N SER A 98 -15.79 8.12 -0.85
CA SER A 98 -14.42 8.57 -1.12
C SER A 98 -14.35 9.48 -2.33
N TYR A 99 -13.58 10.56 -2.19
CA TYR A 99 -13.22 11.45 -3.29
C TYR A 99 -11.69 11.64 -3.30
N ALA A 100 -11.05 11.55 -4.47
CA ALA A 100 -9.62 11.81 -4.62
C ALA A 100 -9.42 13.09 -5.42
N ASP A 101 -8.62 14.02 -4.88
CA ASP A 101 -8.28 15.26 -5.58
C ASP A 101 -7.01 15.13 -6.44
N ASP A 102 -6.74 16.16 -7.23
CA ASP A 102 -5.62 16.21 -8.18
C ASP A 102 -4.24 16.24 -7.48
N LEU A 103 -4.22 16.47 -6.15
CA LEU A 103 -3.01 16.50 -5.33
C LEU A 103 -2.75 15.15 -4.63
N GLY A 104 -3.54 14.12 -4.94
CA GLY A 104 -3.44 12.78 -4.35
C GLY A 104 -4.01 12.68 -2.94
N ARG A 105 -4.72 13.71 -2.45
CA ARG A 105 -5.43 13.63 -1.18
C ARG A 105 -6.74 12.90 -1.38
N ILE A 106 -7.08 12.07 -0.41
CA ILE A 106 -8.35 11.37 -0.35
C ILE A 106 -9.18 11.99 0.76
N TRP A 107 -10.41 12.32 0.40
CA TRP A 107 -11.48 12.78 1.27
C TRP A 107 -12.37 11.58 1.57
N LEU A 108 -12.60 11.30 2.85
CA LEU A 108 -13.43 10.18 3.31
C LEU A 108 -14.49 10.67 4.31
N GLY A 109 -15.71 10.15 4.20
CA GLY A 109 -16.81 10.48 5.09
C GLY A 109 -18.12 9.85 4.62
N LEU A 110 -19.24 10.09 5.31
CA LEU A 110 -20.55 9.78 4.75
C LEU A 110 -20.87 10.76 3.61
N LYS A 111 -21.53 10.28 2.55
CA LYS A 111 -21.76 11.06 1.32
C LYS A 111 -22.48 12.37 1.60
N GLU A 112 -23.47 12.36 2.49
CA GLU A 112 -24.27 13.50 2.92
C GLU A 112 -23.47 14.61 3.63
N ASN A 113 -22.27 14.31 4.12
CA ASN A 113 -21.43 15.30 4.80
C ASN A 113 -20.41 15.96 3.87
N PHE A 114 -20.34 15.54 2.60
CA PHE A 114 -19.47 16.18 1.62
C PHE A 114 -20.05 17.53 1.18
N PRO A 115 -19.20 18.53 0.91
CA PRO A 115 -19.64 19.73 0.21
C PRO A 115 -20.24 19.37 -1.15
N GLN A 116 -21.39 19.95 -1.49
CA GLN A 116 -22.08 19.67 -2.76
C GLN A 116 -21.16 19.88 -3.97
N SER A 117 -20.31 20.90 -3.94
CA SER A 117 -19.33 21.18 -5.00
C SER A 117 -18.35 20.04 -5.27
N VAL A 118 -18.02 19.23 -4.26
CA VAL A 118 -17.16 18.05 -4.42
C VAL A 118 -17.95 16.91 -5.09
N LEU A 119 -19.21 16.72 -4.69
CA LEU A 119 -20.10 15.72 -5.28
C LEU A 119 -20.36 16.02 -6.76
N ASP A 120 -20.66 17.28 -7.09
CA ASP A 120 -20.89 17.73 -8.46
C ASP A 120 -19.64 17.52 -9.33
N ARG A 121 -18.46 17.85 -8.79
CA ARG A 121 -17.18 17.64 -9.48
C ARG A 121 -16.93 16.15 -9.75
N GLN A 122 -17.18 15.30 -8.76
CA GLN A 122 -17.02 13.85 -8.91
C GLN A 122 -17.99 13.27 -9.96
N GLU A 123 -19.23 13.76 -10.01
CA GLU A 123 -20.21 13.35 -11.03
C GLU A 123 -19.78 13.78 -12.43
N GLN A 124 -19.28 15.01 -12.60
CA GLN A 124 -18.74 15.50 -13.86
C GLN A 124 -17.52 14.68 -14.31
N GLU A 125 -16.58 14.40 -13.41
CA GLU A 125 -15.42 13.56 -13.69
C GLU A 125 -15.83 12.15 -14.13
N GLN A 126 -16.82 11.55 -13.47
CA GLN A 126 -17.34 10.23 -13.83
C GLN A 126 -18.02 10.25 -15.20
N HIS A 127 -18.86 11.25 -15.45
CA HIS A 127 -19.53 11.41 -16.74
C HIS A 127 -18.53 11.56 -17.90
N LEU A 128 -17.48 12.37 -17.71
CA LEU A 128 -16.41 12.52 -18.70
C LEU A 128 -15.66 11.21 -18.93
N ARG A 129 -15.38 10.43 -17.88
CA ARG A 129 -14.76 9.12 -18.01
C ARG A 129 -15.63 8.15 -18.81
N ASP A 130 -16.93 8.12 -18.56
CA ASP A 130 -17.86 7.23 -19.26
C ASP A 130 -17.93 7.57 -20.76
N LEU A 131 -17.95 8.87 -21.10
CA LEU A 131 -17.90 9.34 -22.49
C LEU A 131 -16.59 8.95 -23.20
N LEU A 132 -15.45 9.03 -22.50
CA LEU A 132 -14.14 8.71 -23.07
C LEU A 132 -13.90 7.20 -23.21
N ILE A 133 -14.51 6.39 -22.34
CA ILE A 133 -14.39 4.92 -22.36
C ILE A 133 -15.43 4.27 -23.28
N GLY A 134 -16.43 5.03 -23.76
CA GLY A 134 -17.41 4.57 -24.73
C GLY A 134 -18.38 3.54 -24.15
N ARG A 135 -18.95 3.83 -22.98
CA ARG A 135 -20.08 3.08 -22.41
C ARG A 135 -21.40 3.81 -22.59
#